data_AF-A0A554V437-F1
#
_entry.id   AF-A0A554V437-F1
#
_cell.length_a   1.000
_cell.length_b   1.000
_cell.length_c   1.000
_cell.angle_alpha   90.00
_cell.angle_beta   90.00
_cell.angle_gamma   90.00
#
_symmetry.space_group_name_H-M   'P 1'
#
loop_
_entity.id
_entity.type
_entity.pdbx_description
1 polymer ?
#
loop_
_entity_poly.entity_id
_entity_poly.type
_entity_poly.pdbx_seq_one_letter_code
_entity_poly.pdbx_strand_id
1 'polypeptide(L)'
;MATSQSNGAERKQQWAAGWGVLLGFVVGAFIYLPVTLFAESHLHVPIPDPGEPIADVDRSYWILWGVSIFGLALPGLLASIVPRTRKAAIGYLITVLVVGGLLAAWVIGFNLGPPAW
;
A
#
# COMPACT_ATOMS: atom_id res chain seq x y z
N MET A 1 22.52 33.61 17.67
CA MET A 1 23.11 32.59 16.75
C MET A 1 22.47 31.19 16.85
N ALA A 2 21.54 30.91 17.79
CA ALA A 2 20.90 29.58 17.91
C ALA A 2 19.77 29.30 16.90
N THR A 3 19.18 30.32 16.28
CA THR A 3 18.03 30.21 15.36
C THR A 3 18.36 29.67 13.97
N SER A 4 19.63 29.71 13.54
CA SER A 4 20.02 29.18 12.22
C SER A 4 20.16 27.65 12.21
N GLN A 5 20.44 27.02 13.34
CA GLN A 5 20.62 25.55 13.41
C GLN A 5 19.29 24.79 13.54
N SER A 6 18.28 25.36 14.22
CA SER A 6 16.95 24.74 14.32
C SER A 6 16.26 24.63 12.96
N ASN A 7 16.34 25.67 12.13
CA ASN A 7 15.72 25.71 10.80
C ASN A 7 16.31 24.66 9.84
N GLY A 8 17.60 24.33 9.97
CA GLY A 8 18.25 23.34 9.13
C GLY A 8 17.85 21.90 9.46
N ALA A 9 17.63 21.60 10.75
CA ALA A 9 17.19 20.29 11.21
C ALA A 9 15.74 20.01 10.79
N GLU A 10 14.85 20.99 10.92
CA GLU A 10 13.44 20.88 10.49
C GLU A 10 13.31 20.68 8.97
N ARG A 11 14.06 21.43 8.15
CA ARG A 11 14.04 21.24 6.68
C ARG A 11 14.51 19.86 6.25
N LYS A 12 15.58 19.33 6.85
CA LYS A 12 16.07 17.97 6.54
C LYS A 12 15.03 16.91 6.92
N GLN A 13 14.32 17.12 8.03
CA GLN A 13 13.26 16.21 8.47
C GLN A 13 12.02 16.26 7.59
N GLN A 14 11.61 17.45 7.11
CA GLN A 14 10.49 17.62 6.19
C GLN A 14 10.78 16.96 4.82
N TRP A 15 12.00 17.16 4.30
CA TRP A 15 12.44 16.49 3.07
C TRP A 15 12.43 14.97 3.19
N ALA A 16 12.86 14.42 4.33
CA ALA A 16 12.80 12.98 4.58
C ALA A 16 11.37 12.44 4.59
N ALA A 17 10.40 13.18 5.14
CA ALA A 17 8.99 12.80 5.11
C ALA A 17 8.43 12.78 3.68
N GLY A 18 8.76 13.79 2.86
CA GLY A 18 8.38 13.85 1.45
C GLY A 18 8.89 12.65 0.65
N TRP A 19 10.14 12.22 0.88
CA TRP A 19 10.69 11.00 0.29
C TRP A 19 9.93 9.73 0.69
N GLY A 20 9.53 9.63 1.95
CA GLY A 20 8.70 8.53 2.44
C GLY A 20 7.38 8.43 1.71
N VAL A 21 6.67 9.56 1.57
CA VAL A 21 5.40 9.64 0.84
C VAL A 21 5.57 9.27 -0.63
N LEU A 22 6.59 9.82 -1.31
CA LEU A 22 6.85 9.52 -2.72
C LEU A 22 7.14 8.02 -2.93
N LEU A 23 7.99 7.43 -2.09
CA LEU A 23 8.27 6.00 -2.14
C LEU A 23 7.01 5.18 -1.89
N GLY A 24 6.20 5.57 -0.89
CA GLY A 24 4.97 4.87 -0.59
C GLY A 24 3.96 4.95 -1.74
N PHE A 25 3.91 6.10 -2.44
CA PHE A 25 3.07 6.25 -3.63
C PHE A 25 3.56 5.34 -4.75
N VAL A 26 4.86 5.32 -5.04
CA VAL A 26 5.42 4.46 -6.11
C VAL A 26 5.17 2.99 -5.81
N VAL A 27 5.41 2.55 -4.57
CA VAL A 27 5.16 1.16 -4.17
C VAL A 27 3.66 0.83 -4.24
N GLY A 28 2.81 1.68 -3.66
CA GLY A 28 1.37 1.47 -3.67
C GLY A 28 0.76 1.48 -5.08
N ALA A 29 1.21 2.38 -5.96
CA ALA A 29 0.64 2.56 -7.28
C ALA A 29 1.17 1.57 -8.32
N PHE A 30 2.48 1.32 -8.32
CA PHE A 30 3.14 0.60 -9.41
C PHE A 30 3.66 -0.78 -9.02
N ILE A 31 3.83 -1.07 -7.72
CA ILE A 31 4.37 -2.37 -7.29
C ILE A 31 3.28 -3.26 -6.71
N TYR A 32 2.36 -2.68 -5.93
CA TYR A 32 1.30 -3.43 -5.26
C TYR A 32 0.45 -4.27 -6.22
N LEU A 33 -0.02 -3.65 -7.30
CA LEU A 33 -0.92 -4.30 -8.24
C LEU A 33 -0.22 -5.43 -9.02
N PRO A 34 0.95 -5.23 -9.64
CA PRO A 34 1.68 -6.33 -10.27
C PRO A 34 2.04 -7.47 -9.32
N VAL A 35 2.43 -7.17 -8.08
CA VAL A 35 2.76 -8.20 -7.08
C VAL A 35 1.52 -9.01 -6.70
N THR A 36 0.39 -8.34 -6.46
CA THR A 36 -0.87 -9.00 -6.09
C THR A 36 -1.35 -9.92 -7.22
N LEU A 37 -1.38 -9.42 -8.46
CA LEU A 37 -1.80 -10.22 -9.63
C LEU A 37 -0.83 -11.38 -9.93
N PHE A 38 0.47 -11.16 -9.74
CA PHE A 38 1.45 -12.22 -9.86
C PHE A 38 1.21 -13.33 -8.83
N ALA A 39 0.98 -12.95 -7.57
CA ALA A 39 0.67 -13.89 -6.50
C ALA A 39 -0.65 -14.61 -6.75
N GLU A 40 -1.69 -13.93 -7.25
CA GLU A 40 -2.96 -14.51 -7.67
C GLU A 40 -2.75 -15.64 -8.71
N SER A 41 -1.97 -15.35 -9.76
CA SER A 41 -1.68 -16.31 -10.82
C SER A 41 -0.87 -17.52 -10.35
N HIS A 42 0.06 -17.33 -9.41
CA HIS A 42 0.92 -18.41 -8.90
C HIS A 42 0.22 -19.27 -7.86
N LEU A 43 -0.61 -18.66 -7.01
CA LEU A 43 -1.33 -19.35 -5.94
C LEU A 43 -2.68 -19.91 -6.41
N HIS A 44 -3.06 -19.67 -7.67
CA HIS A 44 -4.33 -20.12 -8.26
C HIS A 44 -5.54 -19.73 -7.40
N VAL A 45 -5.51 -18.50 -6.87
CA VAL A 45 -6.59 -17.98 -6.02
C VAL A 45 -7.83 -17.79 -6.90
N PRO A 46 -9.01 -18.29 -6.50
CA PRO A 46 -10.23 -18.13 -7.27
C PRO A 46 -10.57 -16.63 -7.39
N ILE A 47 -10.72 -16.19 -8.63
CA ILE A 47 -11.13 -14.83 -8.98
C ILE A 47 -12.66 -14.78 -8.91
N PRO A 48 -13.25 -13.77 -8.25
CA PRO A 48 -14.70 -13.62 -8.20
C PRO A 48 -15.30 -13.46 -9.59
N ASP A 49 -16.48 -14.05 -9.80
CA ASP A 49 -17.23 -13.84 -11.03
C ASP A 49 -17.88 -12.43 -11.02
N PRO A 50 -17.99 -11.76 -12.18
CA PRO A 50 -18.70 -10.48 -12.27
C PRO A 50 -20.14 -10.58 -11.74
N GLY A 51 -20.49 -9.70 -10.80
CA GLY A 51 -21.79 -9.67 -10.13
C GLY A 51 -21.94 -10.66 -8.98
N GLU A 52 -20.89 -11.39 -8.60
CA GLU A 52 -20.91 -12.27 -7.44
C GLU A 52 -21.17 -11.48 -6.14
N PRO A 53 -22.08 -11.94 -5.26
CA PRO A 53 -22.28 -11.31 -3.96
C PRO A 53 -21.00 -11.31 -3.12
N ILE A 54 -20.70 -10.18 -2.45
CA ILE A 54 -19.53 -10.04 -1.57
C ILE A 54 -19.42 -11.16 -0.52
N ALA A 55 -20.56 -11.70 -0.09
CA ALA A 55 -20.62 -12.77 0.91
C ALA A 55 -20.14 -14.14 0.38
N ASP A 56 -20.18 -14.35 -0.93
CA ASP A 56 -19.83 -15.62 -1.58
C ASP A 56 -18.38 -15.63 -2.06
N VAL A 57 -17.75 -14.44 -2.18
CA VAL A 57 -16.33 -14.29 -2.53
C VAL A 57 -15.44 -15.08 -1.58
N ASP A 58 -14.59 -15.94 -2.15
CA ASP A 58 -13.70 -16.81 -1.40
C ASP A 58 -12.77 -16.01 -0.45
N ARG A 59 -12.59 -16.51 0.77
CA ARG A 59 -11.73 -15.86 1.78
C ARG A 59 -10.28 -15.75 1.32
N SER A 60 -9.79 -16.70 0.53
CA SER A 60 -8.43 -16.69 -0.01
C SER A 60 -8.18 -15.46 -0.88
N TYR A 61 -9.18 -14.97 -1.60
CA TYR A 61 -9.12 -13.72 -2.36
C TYR A 61 -8.88 -12.53 -1.43
N TRP A 62 -9.70 -12.36 -0.39
CA TRP A 62 -9.52 -11.29 0.60
C TRP A 62 -8.16 -11.37 1.31
N ILE A 63 -7.73 -12.58 1.67
CA ILE A 63 -6.44 -12.82 2.31
C ILE A 63 -5.29 -12.44 1.39
N LEU A 64 -5.35 -12.76 0.10
CA LEU A 64 -4.31 -12.43 -0.87
C LEU A 64 -4.07 -10.91 -0.96
N TRP A 65 -5.15 -10.13 -1.13
CA TRP A 65 -5.08 -8.68 -1.20
C TRP A 65 -4.53 -8.07 0.10
N GLY A 66 -4.98 -8.58 1.25
CA GLY A 66 -4.51 -8.16 2.58
C GLY A 66 -3.04 -8.52 2.86
N VAL A 67 -2.62 -9.74 2.50
CA VAL A 67 -1.22 -10.18 2.67
C VAL A 67 -0.29 -9.41 1.75
N SER A 68 -0.71 -9.12 0.52
CA SER A 68 0.10 -8.37 -0.43
C SER A 68 0.36 -6.93 0.05
N ILE A 69 -0.67 -6.24 0.57
CA ILE A 69 -0.50 -4.87 1.06
C ILE A 69 0.32 -4.86 2.35
N PHE A 70 0.11 -5.85 3.22
CA PHE A 70 0.87 -5.99 4.45
C PHE A 70 2.34 -6.31 4.19
N GLY A 71 2.62 -7.20 3.22
CA GLY A 71 3.97 -7.54 2.79
C GLY A 71 4.75 -6.32 2.29
N LEU A 72 4.09 -5.43 1.54
CA LEU A 72 4.70 -4.17 1.08
C LEU A 72 4.78 -3.09 2.16
N ALA A 73 3.89 -3.10 3.15
CA ALA A 73 3.97 -2.22 4.30
C ALA A 73 5.08 -2.62 5.29
N LEU A 74 5.46 -3.90 5.34
CA LEU A 74 6.40 -4.45 6.32
C LEU A 74 7.76 -3.72 6.38
N PRO A 75 8.43 -3.37 5.27
CA PRO A 75 9.68 -2.61 5.32
C PRO A 75 9.50 -1.23 5.98
N GLY A 76 8.38 -0.56 5.72
CA GLY A 76 8.02 0.69 6.38
C GLY A 76 7.79 0.50 7.87
N LEU A 77 7.16 -0.60 8.26
CA LEU A 77 6.92 -0.94 9.66
C LEU A 77 8.24 -1.16 10.41
N LEU A 78 9.16 -1.92 9.83
CA LEU A 78 10.50 -2.14 10.38
C LEU A 78 11.30 -0.83 10.45
N ALA A 79 11.27 -0.02 9.39
CA ALA A 79 11.94 1.28 9.35
C ALA A 79 11.36 2.31 10.34
N SER A 80 10.13 2.11 10.81
CA SER A 80 9.49 3.00 11.79
C SER A 80 10.06 2.85 13.21
N ILE A 81 10.70 1.72 13.51
CA ILE A 81 11.33 1.43 14.81
C ILE A 81 12.57 2.33 15.00
N VAL A 82 13.26 2.68 13.91
CA VAL A 82 14.47 3.49 13.94
C VAL A 82 14.10 4.98 14.02
N PRO A 83 14.48 5.71 15.09
CA PRO A 83 14.04 7.11 15.31
C PRO A 83 14.41 8.07 14.18
N ARG A 84 15.54 7.82 13.51
CA ARG A 84 16.07 8.66 12.42
C ARG A 84 15.21 8.58 11.16
N THR A 85 14.60 7.43 10.88
CA THR A 85 13.79 7.17 9.68
C THR A 85 12.30 7.20 9.95
N ARG A 86 11.88 7.23 11.21
CA ARG A 86 10.48 7.12 11.63
C ARG A 86 9.50 8.02 10.87
N LYS A 87 9.83 9.30 10.64
CA LYS A 87 8.94 10.21 9.89
C LYS A 87 8.76 9.80 8.42
N ALA A 88 9.85 9.40 7.75
CA ALA A 88 9.79 8.89 6.38
C ALA A 88 9.04 7.55 6.32
N ALA A 89 9.30 6.67 7.28
CA ALA A 89 8.64 5.38 7.39
C ALA A 89 7.12 5.50 7.61
N ILE A 90 6.67 6.43 8.47
CA ILE A 90 5.25 6.72 8.67
C ILE A 90 4.62 7.28 7.38
N GLY A 91 5.29 8.21 6.71
CA GLY A 91 4.83 8.74 5.42
C GLY A 91 4.65 7.63 4.38
N TYR A 92 5.65 6.76 4.26
CA TYR A 92 5.59 5.57 3.41
C TYR A 92 4.41 4.66 3.77
N LEU A 93 4.27 4.29 5.05
CA LEU A 93 3.21 3.38 5.52
C LEU A 93 1.82 3.92 5.20
N ILE A 94 1.57 5.20 5.53
CA ILE A 94 0.28 5.83 5.26
C ILE A 94 0.01 5.82 3.76
N THR A 95 0.98 6.22 2.94
CA THR A 95 0.78 6.30 1.50
C THR A 95 0.59 4.92 0.86
N VAL A 96 1.36 3.90 1.24
CA VAL A 96 1.17 2.53 0.73
C VAL A 96 -0.22 2.01 1.11
N LEU A 97 -0.65 2.18 2.36
CA LEU A 97 -1.95 1.68 2.83
C LEU A 97 -3.11 2.40 2.13
N VAL A 98 -3.03 3.72 1.98
CA VAL A 98 -4.07 4.51 1.33
C VAL A 98 -4.12 4.22 -0.17
N VAL A 99 -2.99 4.33 -0.87
CA VAL A 99 -2.94 4.13 -2.32
C VAL A 99 -3.23 2.67 -2.68
N GLY A 100 -2.59 1.74 -1.98
CA GLY A 100 -2.83 0.30 -2.17
C GLY A 100 -4.26 -0.09 -1.82
N GLY A 101 -4.81 0.42 -0.71
CA GLY A 101 -6.19 0.15 -0.32
C GLY A 101 -7.21 0.70 -1.33
N LEU A 102 -6.99 1.91 -1.85
CA LEU A 102 -7.84 2.49 -2.89
C LEU A 102 -7.76 1.69 -4.20
N LEU A 103 -6.56 1.27 -4.60
CA LEU A 103 -6.39 0.43 -5.79
C LEU A 103 -7.02 -0.95 -5.62
N ALA A 104 -6.87 -1.56 -4.45
CA ALA A 104 -7.54 -2.80 -4.11
C ALA A 104 -9.06 -2.64 -4.22
N ALA A 105 -9.62 -1.63 -3.56
CA ALA A 105 -11.05 -1.36 -3.61
C ALA A 105 -11.54 -1.11 -5.05
N TRP A 106 -10.74 -0.42 -5.87
CA TRP A 106 -11.09 -0.16 -7.26
C TRP A 106 -11.08 -1.44 -8.11
N VAL A 107 -10.02 -2.25 -8.03
CA VAL A 107 -9.94 -3.52 -8.80
C VAL A 107 -10.98 -4.52 -8.33
N ILE A 108 -11.14 -4.69 -7.02
CA ILE A 108 -12.16 -5.57 -6.44
C ILE A 108 -13.56 -5.09 -6.84
N GLY A 109 -13.82 -3.79 -6.78
CA GLY A 109 -15.09 -3.21 -7.21
C GLY A 109 -15.35 -3.38 -8.71
N PHE A 110 -14.30 -3.38 -9.54
CA PHE A 110 -14.41 -3.70 -10.95
C PHE A 110 -14.73 -5.19 -11.18
N ASN A 111 -14.03 -6.09 -10.48
CA ASN A 111 -14.25 -7.54 -10.56
C ASN A 111 -15.66 -7.92 -10.09
N LEU A 112 -16.16 -7.30 -9.02
CA LEU A 112 -17.51 -7.51 -8.47
C LEU A 112 -18.57 -6.62 -9.12
N GLY A 113 -18.20 -5.84 -10.15
CA GLY A 113 -19.10 -4.94 -10.86
C GLY A 113 -20.26 -5.67 -11.53
N PRO A 114 -21.25 -4.93 -12.06
CA PRO A 114 -22.41 -5.54 -12.70
C PRO A 114 -21.95 -6.49 -13.81
N PRO A 115 -22.62 -7.64 -13.95
CA PRO A 115 -22.22 -8.64 -14.92
C PRO A 115 -22.29 -8.04 -16.33
N ALA A 116 -21.24 -8.27 -17.13
CA ALA A 116 -21.15 -7.77 -18.49
C ALA A 116 -22.07 -8.58 -19.41
N TRP A 117 -23.37 -8.30 -19.39
CA TRP A 117 -24.33 -8.76 -20.39
C TRP A 117 -25.40 -7.71 -20.68
#